data_AF-A0MPA4-F1
#
_entry.id   AF-A0MPA4-F1
#
_cell.length_a   1.000
_cell.length_b   1.000
_cell.length_c   1.000
_cell.angle_alpha   90.00
_cell.angle_beta   90.00
_cell.angle_gamma   90.00
#
_symmetry.space_group_name_H-M   'P 1'
#
loop_
_entity.id
_entity.type
_entity.pdbx_description
1 polymer ?
#
loop_
_entity_poly.entity_id
_entity_poly.type
_entity_poly.pdbx_seq_one_letter_code
_entity_poly.pdbx_strand_id
1 'polypeptide(L)'
;DSAVYETMVRMAQDFSYRYMLVDGHGNFGSIDGDAAAAMRYTEARMSKISMELVRDINKDTIDYQDNYDGSEKEPVVMPSRFPNLLVNGASGIAVGMATNIPPHQLGEVIDGVLALSKNPDISVPELMEHIPGPDFPTGAEILGRSGIRKAYQTGRGSITLRAKTEIEEHHGKQRIIVHEIPYQVNKAKLIEKIAELVRDKKIDGITDLRDESDRNGMRIVI
;
A
#
# COMPACT_ATOMS: atom_id res chain seq x y z
N ASP A 1 7.94 -6.91 21.92
CA ASP A 1 7.56 -8.08 21.08
C ASP A 1 6.35 -7.82 20.18
N SER A 2 5.17 -7.45 20.70
CA SER A 2 3.97 -7.28 19.86
C SER A 2 4.15 -6.27 18.73
N ALA A 3 4.63 -5.05 19.03
CA ALA A 3 4.84 -4.01 18.03
C ALA A 3 5.84 -4.42 16.92
N VAL A 4 6.86 -5.19 17.28
CA VAL A 4 7.85 -5.73 16.34
C VAL A 4 7.19 -6.76 15.41
N TYR A 5 6.43 -7.68 15.99
CA TYR A 5 5.70 -8.70 15.23
C TYR A 5 4.65 -8.10 14.30
N GLU A 6 3.83 -7.16 14.79
CA GLU A 6 2.83 -6.45 13.98
C GLU A 6 3.45 -5.68 12.81
N THR A 7 4.62 -5.06 13.04
CA THR A 7 5.38 -4.38 11.98
C THR A 7 5.86 -5.36 10.92
N MET A 8 6.41 -6.51 11.34
CA MET A 8 6.82 -7.59 10.43
C MET A 8 5.62 -8.15 9.65
N VAL A 9 4.49 -8.38 10.32
CA VAL A 9 3.26 -8.87 9.69
C VAL A 9 2.80 -7.90 8.61
N ARG A 10 2.80 -6.59 8.89
CA ARG A 10 2.40 -5.58 7.91
C ARG A 10 3.29 -5.59 6.67
N MET A 11 4.60 -5.81 6.83
CA MET A 11 5.55 -5.92 5.70
C MET A 11 5.38 -7.20 4.85
N ALA A 12 4.61 -8.17 5.34
CA ALA A 12 4.27 -9.42 4.68
C ALA A 12 2.83 -9.44 4.11
N GLN A 13 2.10 -8.33 4.20
CA GLN A 13 0.73 -8.20 3.67
C GLN A 13 0.76 -7.51 2.31
N ASP A 14 0.37 -8.23 1.27
CA ASP A 14 0.32 -7.75 -0.12
C ASP A 14 -0.72 -6.66 -0.35
N PHE A 15 -1.82 -6.66 0.41
CA PHE A 15 -2.82 -5.59 0.42
C PHE A 15 -2.37 -4.32 1.16
N SER A 16 -1.26 -4.38 1.89
CA SER A 16 -0.71 -3.27 2.69
C SER A 16 0.52 -2.64 2.03
N TYR A 17 1.45 -3.47 1.56
CA TYR A 17 2.69 -3.07 0.90
C TYR A 17 2.63 -3.34 -0.60
N ARG A 18 3.04 -2.34 -1.40
CA ARG A 18 3.08 -2.51 -2.86
C ARG A 18 4.11 -3.55 -3.32
N TYR A 19 5.24 -3.61 -2.62
CA TYR A 19 6.26 -4.64 -2.76
C TYR A 19 6.66 -5.13 -1.36
N MET A 20 6.14 -6.31 -0.98
CA MET A 20 6.38 -6.91 0.34
C MET A 20 7.87 -7.06 0.63
N LEU A 21 8.29 -6.62 1.82
CA LEU A 21 9.67 -6.72 2.29
C LEU A 21 9.93 -8.02 3.06
N VAL A 22 8.85 -8.66 3.53
CA VAL A 22 8.90 -9.94 4.23
C VAL A 22 8.13 -10.97 3.40
N ASP A 23 8.75 -12.13 3.19
CA ASP A 23 8.14 -13.33 2.62
C ASP A 23 7.76 -14.25 3.78
N GLY A 24 6.45 -14.37 4.02
CA GLY A 24 5.88 -15.07 5.17
C GLY A 24 5.17 -16.36 4.80
N HIS A 25 5.20 -17.33 5.70
CA HIS A 25 4.39 -18.55 5.63
C HIS A 25 3.53 -18.70 6.88
N GLY A 26 2.21 -18.87 6.69
CA GLY A 26 1.21 -18.88 7.75
C GLY A 26 0.09 -17.86 7.49
N ASN A 27 -0.74 -17.59 8.51
CA ASN A 27 -1.80 -16.58 8.41
C ASN A 27 -1.27 -15.20 8.84
N PHE A 28 -1.12 -14.29 7.87
CA PHE A 28 -0.69 -12.91 8.06
C PHE A 28 -1.85 -11.90 8.08
N GLY A 29 -3.08 -12.38 8.25
CA GLY A 29 -4.30 -11.57 8.21
C GLY A 29 -4.85 -11.41 6.79
N SER A 30 -5.95 -10.67 6.69
CA SER A 30 -6.71 -10.52 5.44
C SER A 30 -7.20 -9.07 5.27
N ILE A 31 -7.64 -8.74 4.05
CA ILE A 31 -8.30 -7.46 3.74
C ILE A 31 -9.66 -7.30 4.44
N ASP A 32 -10.22 -8.40 4.95
CA ASP A 32 -11.40 -8.43 5.81
C ASP A 32 -11.12 -7.91 7.22
N GLY A 33 -9.84 -7.73 7.57
CA GLY A 33 -9.41 -7.26 8.88
C GLY A 33 -9.23 -8.37 9.90
N ASP A 34 -9.15 -9.62 9.45
CA ASP A 34 -8.75 -10.72 10.31
C ASP A 34 -7.31 -10.49 10.78
N ALA A 35 -7.07 -10.69 12.08
CA ALA A 35 -5.75 -10.59 12.64
C ALA A 35 -4.85 -11.74 12.16
N ALA A 36 -3.55 -11.47 12.10
CA ALA A 36 -2.55 -12.52 11.87
C ALA A 36 -2.56 -13.55 13.00
N ALA A 37 -2.11 -14.76 12.70
CA ALA A 37 -1.85 -15.77 13.73
C ALA A 37 -0.77 -15.29 14.71
N ALA A 38 -0.70 -15.91 15.88
CA ALA A 38 0.35 -15.60 16.85
C ALA A 38 1.74 -15.98 16.30
N MET A 39 2.79 -15.26 16.72
CA MET A 39 4.17 -15.39 16.23
C MET A 39 4.76 -16.82 16.22
N ARG A 40 4.24 -17.71 17.08
CA ARG A 40 4.65 -19.12 17.16
C ARG A 40 4.13 -20.00 16.01
N TYR A 41 3.23 -19.48 15.17
CA TYR A 41 2.60 -20.21 14.06
C TYR A 41 3.02 -19.68 12.68
N THR A 42 3.83 -18.62 12.64
CA THR A 42 4.27 -17.98 11.40
C THR A 42 5.76 -18.16 11.22
N GLU A 43 6.17 -18.41 9.98
CA GLU A 43 7.57 -18.34 9.55
C GLU A 43 7.75 -17.13 8.64
N ALA A 44 8.91 -16.48 8.69
CA ALA A 44 9.19 -15.31 7.90
C ALA A 44 10.66 -15.27 7.48
N ARG A 45 10.90 -14.77 6.28
CA ARG A 45 12.23 -14.47 5.76
C ARG A 45 12.20 -13.17 4.97
N MET A 46 13.38 -12.62 4.66
CA MET A 46 13.46 -11.47 3.76
C MET A 46 12.94 -11.85 2.37
N SER A 47 12.12 -10.98 1.78
CA SER A 47 11.74 -11.11 0.38
C SER A 47 12.96 -10.84 -0.52
N LYS A 48 12.90 -11.30 -1.78
CA LYS A 48 13.99 -11.08 -2.74
C LYS A 48 14.32 -9.60 -2.93
N ILE A 49 13.30 -8.72 -2.94
CA ILE A 49 13.52 -7.27 -3.10
C ILE A 49 14.19 -6.66 -1.87
N SER A 50 13.93 -7.18 -0.67
CA SER A 50 14.62 -6.73 0.55
C SER A 50 16.12 -7.01 0.54
N MET A 51 16.57 -8.04 -0.18
CA MET A 51 18.00 -8.28 -0.35
C MET A 51 18.69 -7.11 -1.07
N GLU A 52 17.98 -6.37 -1.93
CA GLU A 52 18.51 -5.17 -2.58
C GLU A 52 18.54 -3.95 -1.63
N LEU A 53 17.80 -3.97 -0.51
CA LEU A 53 17.90 -2.92 0.52
C LEU A 53 19.20 -3.05 1.34
N VAL A 54 19.58 -4.28 1.66
CA VAL A 54 20.75 -4.60 2.51
C VAL A 54 21.98 -4.97 1.70
N ARG A 55 21.90 -4.92 0.37
CA ARG A 55 22.99 -5.33 -0.50
C ARG A 55 24.23 -4.48 -0.24
N ASP A 56 25.37 -5.15 -0.14
CA ASP A 56 26.68 -4.54 0.11
C ASP A 56 26.84 -3.85 1.48
N ILE A 57 25.92 -4.08 2.43
CA ILE A 57 25.98 -3.50 3.80
C ILE A 57 27.31 -3.80 4.52
N ASN A 58 27.94 -4.95 4.25
CA ASN A 58 29.22 -5.36 4.85
C ASN A 58 30.46 -4.80 4.13
N LYS A 59 30.31 -3.88 3.17
CA LYS A 59 31.41 -3.31 2.37
C LYS A 59 31.77 -1.88 2.77
N ASP A 60 31.52 -1.52 4.03
CA ASP A 60 31.84 -0.19 4.57
C ASP A 60 31.18 0.95 3.77
N THR A 61 29.91 0.75 3.39
CA THR A 61 29.15 1.69 2.55
C THR A 61 28.33 2.70 3.34
N ILE A 62 28.20 2.52 4.65
CA ILE A 62 27.31 3.26 5.52
C ILE A 62 27.92 3.40 6.92
N ASP A 63 27.49 4.43 7.64
CA ASP A 63 27.87 4.60 9.04
C ASP A 63 27.08 3.68 9.96
N TYR A 64 27.73 3.27 11.04
CA TYR A 64 27.16 2.48 12.13
C TYR A 64 27.23 3.25 13.43
N GLN A 65 26.19 3.11 14.25
CA GLN A 65 26.13 3.63 15.61
C GLN A 65 26.06 2.47 16.60
N ASP A 66 26.44 2.72 17.84
CA ASP A 66 26.27 1.74 18.91
C ASP A 66 24.77 1.55 19.21
N ASN A 67 24.36 0.31 19.50
CA ASN A 67 23.00 -0.01 19.90
C ASN A 67 22.67 0.51 21.31
N TYR A 68 21.44 0.31 21.79
CA TYR A 68 20.94 0.90 23.04
C TYR A 68 21.76 0.57 24.31
N ASP A 69 22.47 -0.56 24.34
CA ASP A 69 23.32 -0.99 25.47
C ASP A 69 24.82 -0.95 25.15
N GLY A 70 25.20 -0.51 23.95
CA GLY A 70 26.59 -0.40 23.51
C GLY A 70 27.31 -1.74 23.25
N SER A 71 26.58 -2.86 23.19
CA SER A 71 27.16 -4.18 22.96
C SER A 71 27.36 -4.52 21.48
N GLU A 72 26.54 -3.96 20.60
CA GLU A 72 26.58 -4.18 19.15
C GLU A 72 26.49 -2.86 18.39
N LYS A 73 26.74 -2.93 17.07
CA LYS A 73 26.59 -1.80 16.17
C LYS A 73 25.41 -2.01 15.23
N GLU A 74 24.61 -0.97 15.05
CA GLU A 74 23.47 -0.95 14.12
C GLU A 74 23.67 0.08 12.99
N PRO A 75 23.17 -0.20 11.78
CA PRO A 75 23.28 0.71 10.66
C PRO A 75 22.38 1.95 10.87
N VAL A 76 22.91 3.16 10.63
CA VAL A 76 22.12 4.40 10.72
C VAL A 76 21.13 4.52 9.55
N VAL A 77 21.54 4.05 8.38
CA VAL A 77 20.73 3.97 7.16
C VAL A 77 21.03 2.67 6.43
N MET A 78 20.11 2.21 5.57
CA MET A 78 20.36 1.06 4.71
C MET A 78 20.98 1.51 3.37
N PRO A 79 21.86 0.71 2.74
CA PRO A 79 22.43 1.03 1.42
C PRO A 79 21.38 1.30 0.33
N SER A 80 20.23 0.62 0.39
CA SER A 80 19.01 0.88 -0.40
C SER A 80 19.24 1.09 -1.91
N ARG A 81 19.35 -0.02 -2.67
CA ARG A 81 19.51 0.03 -4.14
C ARG A 81 18.27 0.48 -4.93
N PHE A 82 17.14 0.68 -4.25
CA PHE A 82 15.94 1.26 -4.85
C PHE A 82 15.29 2.27 -3.88
N PRO A 83 14.51 3.25 -4.39
CA PRO A 83 13.91 4.31 -3.58
C PRO A 83 12.66 3.82 -2.80
N ASN A 84 12.87 3.02 -1.76
CA ASN A 84 11.80 2.37 -1.00
C ASN A 84 10.76 3.34 -0.41
N LEU A 85 11.17 4.56 -0.04
CA LEU A 85 10.28 5.58 0.49
C LEU A 85 9.12 5.90 -0.46
N LEU A 86 9.38 6.00 -1.76
CA LEU A 86 8.33 6.27 -2.76
C LEU A 86 7.63 4.98 -3.17
N VAL A 87 8.38 3.88 -3.29
CA VAL A 87 7.88 2.59 -3.78
C VAL A 87 6.83 1.99 -2.83
N ASN A 88 7.13 1.95 -1.52
CA ASN A 88 6.22 1.40 -0.53
C ASN A 88 5.46 2.47 0.27
N GLY A 89 5.87 3.74 0.18
CA GLY A 89 5.26 4.83 0.93
C GLY A 89 5.66 4.81 2.41
N ALA A 90 5.07 5.73 3.17
CA ALA A 90 5.24 5.83 4.60
C ALA A 90 4.04 6.54 5.23
N SER A 91 3.61 6.09 6.41
CA SER A 91 2.59 6.77 7.19
C SER A 91 3.02 6.78 8.65
N GLY A 92 2.92 7.94 9.29
CA GLY A 92 3.40 8.12 10.65
C GLY A 92 2.91 9.43 11.26
N ILE A 93 2.76 9.41 12.58
CA ILE A 93 2.34 10.57 13.37
C ILE A 93 3.36 10.74 14.49
N ALA A 94 3.87 11.96 14.63
CA ALA A 94 4.78 12.36 15.69
C ALA A 94 4.21 13.59 16.41
N VAL A 95 4.89 14.05 17.46
CA VAL A 95 4.47 15.25 18.19
C VAL A 95 4.57 16.47 17.27
N GLY A 96 3.42 17.01 16.87
CA GLY A 96 3.31 18.21 16.01
C GLY A 96 3.51 17.96 14.50
N MET A 97 3.70 16.71 14.06
CA MET A 97 3.95 16.38 12.66
C MET A 97 3.23 15.08 12.26
N ALA A 98 2.83 14.99 10.99
CA ALA A 98 2.29 13.76 10.41
C ALA A 98 2.77 13.62 8.97
N THR A 99 2.95 12.39 8.52
CA THR A 99 3.32 12.04 7.16
C THR A 99 2.38 10.98 6.60
N ASN A 100 2.07 11.08 5.32
CA ASN A 100 1.35 10.07 4.57
C ASN A 100 1.77 10.14 3.10
N ILE A 101 2.66 9.25 2.70
CA ILE A 101 3.22 9.12 1.35
C ILE A 101 2.62 7.83 0.77
N PRO A 102 1.85 7.91 -0.32
CA PRO A 102 1.30 6.72 -0.95
C PRO A 102 2.40 5.94 -1.72
N PRO A 103 2.22 4.64 -1.93
CA PRO A 103 3.12 3.82 -2.73
C PRO A 103 3.10 4.21 -4.21
N HIS A 104 4.17 3.87 -4.93
CA HIS A 104 4.35 4.13 -6.36
C HIS A 104 4.92 2.89 -7.05
N GLN A 105 4.73 2.83 -8.36
CA GLN A 105 5.22 1.72 -9.16
C GLN A 105 6.76 1.78 -9.27
N LEU A 106 7.45 0.66 -8.99
CA LEU A 106 8.92 0.63 -8.89
C LEU A 106 9.63 1.07 -10.18
N GLY A 107 9.20 0.57 -11.34
CA GLY A 107 9.73 0.94 -12.65
C GLY A 107 9.57 2.43 -12.96
N GLU A 108 8.37 2.99 -12.76
CA GLU A 108 8.10 4.42 -12.94
C GLU A 108 9.01 5.29 -12.06
N VAL A 109 9.17 4.91 -10.80
CA VAL A 109 10.08 5.63 -9.89
C VAL A 109 11.53 5.52 -10.35
N ILE A 110 11.99 4.35 -10.79
CA ILE A 110 13.34 4.18 -11.36
C ILE A 110 13.52 5.01 -12.62
N ASP A 111 12.54 5.05 -13.52
CA ASP A 111 12.57 5.87 -14.73
C ASP A 111 12.69 7.37 -14.38
N GLY A 112 11.95 7.84 -13.37
CA GLY A 112 12.08 9.20 -12.85
C GLY A 112 13.46 9.50 -12.26
N VAL A 113 14.05 8.57 -11.50
CA VAL A 113 15.41 8.71 -10.96
C VAL A 113 16.44 8.76 -12.09
N LEU A 114 16.31 7.93 -13.13
CA LEU A 114 17.20 7.92 -14.28
C LEU A 114 17.06 9.21 -15.11
N ALA A 115 15.84 9.75 -15.25
CA ALA A 115 15.60 11.03 -15.89
C ALA A 115 16.27 12.19 -15.12
N LEU A 116 16.08 12.25 -13.80
CA LEU A 116 16.73 13.24 -12.92
C LEU A 116 18.26 13.13 -12.96
N SER A 117 18.80 11.92 -13.01
CA SER A 117 20.25 11.71 -13.13
C SER A 117 20.83 12.24 -14.45
N LYS A 118 20.05 12.27 -15.53
CA LYS A 118 20.48 12.79 -16.85
C LYS A 118 20.26 14.30 -16.97
N ASN A 119 19.21 14.81 -16.34
CA ASN A 119 18.89 16.23 -16.28
C ASN A 119 18.57 16.65 -14.84
N PRO A 120 19.57 17.14 -14.08
CA PRO A 120 19.36 17.60 -12.71
C PRO A 120 18.36 18.77 -12.58
N ASP A 121 18.16 19.53 -13.66
CA ASP A 121 17.23 20.68 -13.72
C ASP A 121 15.82 20.29 -14.22
N ILE A 122 15.53 18.98 -14.35
CA ILE A 122 14.22 18.50 -14.77
C ILE A 122 13.12 19.04 -13.85
N SER A 123 12.08 19.59 -14.46
CA SER A 123 10.96 20.16 -13.72
C SER A 123 10.03 19.08 -13.17
N VAL A 124 9.26 19.41 -12.13
CA VAL A 124 8.25 18.49 -11.58
C VAL A 124 7.24 18.04 -12.66
N PRO A 125 6.69 18.90 -13.53
CA PRO A 125 5.82 18.46 -14.62
C PRO A 125 6.45 17.45 -15.58
N GLU A 126 7.74 17.60 -15.89
CA GLU A 126 8.47 16.64 -16.73
C GLU A 126 8.72 15.32 -15.99
N LEU A 127 9.06 15.36 -14.70
CA LEU A 127 9.15 14.14 -13.87
C LEU A 127 7.83 13.38 -13.81
N MET A 128 6.70 14.09 -13.85
CA MET A 128 5.37 13.47 -13.88
C MET A 128 5.04 12.73 -15.18
N GLU A 129 5.82 12.93 -16.24
CA GLU A 129 5.71 12.09 -17.45
C GLU A 129 6.28 10.68 -17.20
N HIS A 130 7.23 10.56 -16.27
CA HIS A 130 7.83 9.29 -15.83
C HIS A 130 7.11 8.68 -14.63
N ILE A 131 6.60 9.51 -13.72
CA ILE A 131 5.86 9.10 -12.51
C ILE A 131 4.47 9.76 -12.56
N PRO A 132 3.49 9.14 -13.24
CA PRO A 132 2.18 9.75 -13.46
C PRO A 132 1.38 9.93 -12.17
N GLY A 133 1.58 9.05 -11.18
CA GLY A 133 0.85 9.06 -9.93
C GLY A 133 1.19 7.88 -9.01
N PRO A 134 0.49 7.79 -7.87
CA PRO A 134 0.60 6.65 -6.96
C PRO A 134 0.07 5.34 -7.56
N ASP A 135 0.56 4.21 -7.04
CA ASP A 135 0.16 2.85 -7.42
C ASP A 135 -0.15 2.03 -6.16
N PHE A 136 -1.44 1.81 -5.89
CA PHE A 136 -1.91 1.18 -4.67
C PHE A 136 -1.95 -0.35 -4.79
N PRO A 137 -1.54 -1.09 -3.74
CA PRO A 137 -1.60 -2.55 -3.76
C PRO A 137 -3.01 -3.13 -3.95
N THR A 138 -4.04 -2.39 -3.55
CA THR A 138 -5.45 -2.80 -3.69
C THR A 138 -6.08 -2.37 -5.01
N GLY A 139 -5.31 -1.72 -5.90
CA GLY A 139 -5.83 -1.13 -7.14
C GLY A 139 -6.68 0.11 -6.89
N ALA A 140 -7.89 0.11 -7.46
CA ALA A 140 -8.85 1.22 -7.51
C ALA A 140 -8.52 2.29 -8.56
N GLU A 141 -9.48 3.19 -8.78
CA GLU A 141 -9.35 4.29 -9.73
C GLU A 141 -9.01 5.60 -9.03
N ILE A 142 -7.99 6.31 -9.49
CA ILE A 142 -7.70 7.67 -9.03
C ILE A 142 -8.53 8.68 -9.85
N LEU A 143 -9.35 9.46 -9.16
CA LEU A 143 -10.17 10.49 -9.78
C LEU A 143 -9.43 11.83 -9.85
N GLY A 144 -9.09 12.23 -11.07
CA GLY A 144 -8.45 13.51 -11.35
C GLY A 144 -6.95 13.54 -11.02
N ARG A 145 -6.23 14.49 -11.64
CA ARG A 145 -4.77 14.60 -11.52
C ARG A 145 -4.29 15.88 -10.82
N SER A 146 -5.18 16.84 -10.57
CA SER A 146 -4.83 18.12 -9.95
C SER A 146 -4.29 17.95 -8.52
N GLY A 147 -4.88 17.03 -7.77
CA GLY A 147 -4.44 16.67 -6.41
C GLY A 147 -3.02 16.11 -6.38
N ILE A 148 -2.70 15.21 -7.32
CA ILE A 148 -1.37 14.61 -7.48
C ILE A 148 -0.35 15.70 -7.82
N ARG A 149 -0.62 16.54 -8.83
CA ARG A 149 0.27 17.64 -9.22
C ARG A 149 0.61 18.55 -8.04
N LYS A 150 -0.41 18.95 -7.28
CA LYS A 150 -0.22 19.79 -6.09
C LYS A 150 0.60 19.08 -5.02
N ALA A 151 0.35 17.79 -4.78
CA ALA A 151 1.09 16.99 -3.83
C ALA A 151 2.57 16.91 -4.20
N TYR A 152 2.90 16.64 -5.47
CA TYR A 152 4.29 16.56 -5.91
C TYR A 152 5.03 17.90 -5.89
N GLN A 153 4.33 19.01 -6.14
CA GLN A 153 4.94 20.35 -6.10
C GLN A 153 5.14 20.89 -4.69
N THR A 154 4.25 20.55 -3.74
CA THR A 154 4.18 21.22 -2.43
C THR A 154 4.36 20.28 -1.24
N GLY A 155 4.40 18.97 -1.47
CA GLY A 155 4.33 17.95 -0.43
C GLY A 155 2.93 17.76 0.17
N ARG A 156 1.91 18.50 -0.29
CA ARG A 156 0.53 18.42 0.23
C ARG A 156 -0.51 18.41 -0.89
N GLY A 157 -1.39 17.42 -0.86
CA GLY A 157 -2.51 17.32 -1.79
C GLY A 157 -3.54 16.31 -1.33
N SER A 158 -4.66 16.24 -2.05
CA SER A 158 -5.73 15.28 -1.79
C SER A 158 -6.05 14.57 -3.09
N ILE A 159 -6.13 13.25 -3.00
CA ILE A 159 -6.50 12.37 -4.10
C ILE A 159 -7.78 11.64 -3.70
N THR A 160 -8.67 11.42 -4.65
CA THR A 160 -9.89 10.64 -4.43
C THR A 160 -9.73 9.30 -5.12
N LEU A 161 -9.90 8.23 -4.34
CA LEU A 161 -9.92 6.86 -4.84
C LEU A 161 -11.37 6.38 -4.97
N ARG A 162 -11.67 5.70 -6.07
CA ARG A 162 -12.97 5.09 -6.35
C ARG A 162 -12.80 3.60 -6.57
N ALA A 163 -13.67 2.81 -5.97
CA ALA A 163 -13.74 1.37 -6.22
C ALA A 163 -13.97 1.09 -7.72
N LYS A 164 -13.30 0.08 -8.27
CA LYS A 164 -13.51 -0.32 -9.65
C LYS A 164 -14.74 -1.20 -9.73
N THR A 165 -15.75 -0.74 -10.46
CA THR A 165 -17.04 -1.41 -10.55
C THR A 165 -17.48 -1.66 -11.97
N GLU A 166 -18.30 -2.68 -12.14
CA GLU A 166 -18.94 -3.06 -13.39
C GLU A 166 -20.43 -3.29 -13.15
N ILE A 167 -21.26 -3.04 -14.16
CA ILE A 167 -22.70 -3.31 -14.11
C ILE A 167 -22.98 -4.52 -14.99
N GLU A 168 -23.44 -5.61 -14.40
CA GLU A 168 -23.86 -6.82 -15.10
C GLU A 168 -25.39 -6.92 -15.12
N GLU A 169 -25.97 -7.40 -16.22
CA GLU A 169 -27.38 -7.78 -16.28
C GLU A 169 -27.52 -9.28 -16.05
N HIS A 170 -28.35 -9.67 -15.06
CA HIS A 170 -28.58 -11.06 -14.73
C HIS A 170 -30.07 -11.31 -14.50
N HIS A 171 -30.68 -12.13 -15.36
CA HIS A 171 -32.10 -12.50 -15.29
C HIS A 171 -33.04 -11.27 -15.25
N GLY A 172 -32.72 -10.23 -16.04
CA GLY A 172 -33.50 -9.00 -16.11
C GLY A 172 -33.35 -8.06 -14.90
N LYS A 173 -32.36 -8.32 -14.02
CA LYS A 173 -31.97 -7.42 -12.93
C LYS A 173 -30.53 -6.94 -13.14
N GLN A 174 -30.27 -5.67 -12.83
CA GLN A 174 -28.91 -5.14 -12.80
C GLN A 174 -28.23 -5.53 -11.49
N ARG A 175 -26.93 -5.83 -11.56
CA ARG A 175 -26.05 -6.08 -10.41
C ARG A 175 -24.80 -5.22 -10.54
N ILE A 176 -24.33 -4.68 -9.44
CA ILE A 176 -23.05 -3.96 -9.39
C ILE A 176 -22.01 -4.93 -8.87
N ILE A 177 -20.97 -5.17 -9.67
CA ILE A 177 -19.83 -5.99 -9.31
C ILE A 177 -18.69 -5.07 -8.93
N VAL A 178 -18.16 -5.20 -7.72
CA VAL A 178 -16.97 -4.49 -7.26
C VAL A 178 -15.77 -5.43 -7.34
N HIS A 179 -14.79 -5.07 -8.16
CA HIS A 179 -13.56 -5.86 -8.38
C HIS A 179 -12.41 -5.40 -7.50
N GLU A 180 -12.33 -4.09 -7.20
CA GLU A 180 -11.24 -3.48 -6.44
C GLU A 180 -11.80 -2.41 -5.50
N ILE A 181 -11.24 -2.29 -4.29
CA ILE A 181 -11.63 -1.27 -3.30
C ILE A 181 -10.48 -0.29 -3.02
N PRO A 182 -10.79 0.94 -2.56
CA PRO A 182 -9.76 1.91 -2.19
C PRO A 182 -8.79 1.39 -1.13
N TYR A 183 -7.56 1.89 -1.17
CA TYR A 183 -6.50 1.52 -0.23
C TYR A 183 -6.87 1.82 1.22
N GLN A 184 -6.48 0.91 2.13
CA GLN A 184 -6.78 0.96 3.57
C GLN A 184 -8.29 0.90 3.92
N VAL A 185 -9.14 0.45 3.01
CA VAL A 185 -10.54 0.13 3.32
C VAL A 185 -10.66 -1.33 3.76
N ASN A 186 -11.30 -1.54 4.89
CA ASN A 186 -11.65 -2.88 5.37
C ASN A 186 -12.90 -3.37 4.63
N LYS A 187 -12.80 -4.53 3.96
CA LYS A 187 -13.86 -5.06 3.10
C LYS A 187 -15.11 -5.46 3.91
N ALA A 188 -14.94 -6.20 5.01
CA ALA A 188 -16.05 -6.61 5.87
C ALA A 188 -16.85 -5.42 6.43
N LYS A 189 -16.16 -4.37 6.91
CA LYS A 189 -16.78 -3.13 7.40
C LYS A 189 -17.47 -2.34 6.30
N LEU A 190 -16.93 -2.35 5.08
CA LEU A 190 -17.58 -1.72 3.93
C LEU A 190 -18.94 -2.39 3.65
N ILE A 191 -18.96 -3.73 3.60
CA ILE A 191 -20.17 -4.53 3.36
C ILE A 191 -21.18 -4.32 4.51
N GLU A 192 -20.73 -4.38 5.75
CA GLU A 192 -21.55 -4.10 6.93
C GLU A 192 -22.19 -2.71 6.85
N LYS A 193 -21.41 -1.69 6.44
CA LYS A 193 -21.91 -0.33 6.34
C LYS A 193 -22.95 -0.17 5.23
N ILE A 194 -22.77 -0.82 4.08
CA ILE A 194 -23.77 -0.83 3.01
C ILE A 194 -25.07 -1.46 3.53
N ALA A 195 -24.99 -2.62 4.19
CA ALA A 195 -26.17 -3.30 4.75
C ALA A 195 -26.90 -2.46 5.82
N GLU A 196 -26.17 -1.73 6.67
CA GLU A 196 -26.72 -0.78 7.63
C GLU A 196 -27.51 0.34 6.92
N LEU A 197 -26.90 0.97 5.90
CA LEU A 197 -27.52 2.08 5.16
C LEU A 197 -28.79 1.66 4.39
N VAL A 198 -28.83 0.43 3.88
CA VAL A 198 -30.03 -0.16 3.25
C VAL A 198 -31.12 -0.41 4.29
N ARG A 199 -30.76 -0.98 5.44
CA ARG A 199 -31.70 -1.25 6.54
C ARG A 199 -32.32 0.03 7.10
N ASP A 200 -31.52 1.09 7.21
CA ASP A 200 -31.94 2.42 7.65
C ASP A 200 -32.72 3.20 6.58
N LYS A 201 -32.92 2.62 5.38
CA LYS A 201 -33.57 3.26 4.23
C LYS A 201 -32.92 4.59 3.83
N LYS A 202 -31.60 4.71 4.03
CA LYS A 202 -30.81 5.83 3.49
C LYS A 202 -30.42 5.58 2.04
N ILE A 203 -30.34 4.31 1.65
CA ILE A 203 -30.10 3.85 0.28
C ILE A 203 -31.24 2.90 -0.09
N ASP A 204 -31.95 3.23 -1.17
CA ASP A 204 -33.00 2.40 -1.75
C ASP A 204 -32.49 1.63 -2.97
N GLY A 205 -33.22 0.59 -3.38
CA GLY A 205 -32.96 -0.15 -4.62
C GLY A 205 -31.98 -1.31 -4.52
N ILE A 206 -31.35 -1.55 -3.35
CA ILE A 206 -30.51 -2.72 -3.11
C ILE A 206 -31.38 -3.87 -2.59
N THR A 207 -31.45 -4.97 -3.35
CA THR A 207 -32.23 -6.15 -2.96
C THR A 207 -31.42 -7.23 -2.25
N ASP A 208 -30.12 -7.26 -2.48
CA ASP A 208 -29.22 -8.29 -1.96
C ASP A 208 -27.78 -7.74 -1.88
N LEU A 209 -26.92 -8.35 -1.07
CA LEU A 209 -25.52 -7.98 -0.94
C LEU A 209 -24.72 -9.23 -0.58
N ARG A 210 -23.73 -9.59 -1.42
CA ARG A 210 -22.93 -10.81 -1.25
C ARG A 210 -21.45 -10.54 -1.43
N ASP A 211 -20.65 -11.25 -0.65
CA ASP A 211 -19.21 -11.38 -0.88
C ASP A 211 -18.94 -12.72 -1.57
N GLU A 212 -18.55 -12.67 -2.84
CA GLU A 212 -18.15 -13.81 -3.66
C GLU A 212 -16.62 -13.85 -3.84
N SER A 213 -15.87 -13.15 -2.98
CA SER A 213 -14.40 -13.16 -3.03
C SER A 213 -13.84 -14.56 -2.77
N ASP A 214 -12.86 -14.96 -3.56
CA ASP A 214 -12.14 -16.22 -3.41
C ASP A 214 -10.62 -15.99 -3.33
N ARG A 215 -9.83 -17.06 -3.46
CA ARG A 215 -8.37 -16.95 -3.45
C ARG A 215 -7.80 -16.29 -4.71
N ASN A 216 -8.59 -16.18 -5.78
CA ASN A 216 -8.16 -15.69 -7.08
C ASN A 216 -8.55 -14.23 -7.31
N GLY A 217 -9.49 -13.68 -6.55
CA GLY A 217 -9.86 -12.28 -6.65
C GLY A 217 -10.98 -11.84 -5.69
N MET A 218 -11.06 -10.53 -5.50
CA MET A 218 -12.15 -9.89 -4.77
C MET A 218 -13.37 -9.74 -5.69
N ARG A 219 -14.56 -10.07 -5.17
CA ARG A 219 -15.83 -9.87 -5.88
C ARG A 219 -16.94 -9.58 -4.89
N ILE A 220 -17.38 -8.32 -4.82
CA ILE A 220 -18.58 -7.93 -4.05
C ILE A 220 -19.73 -7.75 -5.05
N VAL A 221 -20.87 -8.36 -4.76
CA VAL A 221 -22.08 -8.31 -5.59
C VAL A 221 -23.17 -7.54 -4.85
N ILE A 222 -23.66 -6.47 -5.46
CA ILE A 222 -24.79 -5.64 -4.99
C ILE A 222 -25.96 -5.80 -5.97
#